data_AF-A0A7Y8J7W8-F1
#
_entry.id   AF-A0A7Y8J7W8-F1
#
_cell.length_a   1.000
_cell.length_b   1.000
_cell.length_c   1.000
_cell.angle_alpha   90.00
_cell.angle_beta   90.00
_cell.angle_gamma   90.00
#
_symmetry.space_group_name_H-M   'P 1'
#
loop_
_entity.id
_entity.type
_entity.pdbx_description
1 polymer ?
#
loop_
_entity_poly.entity_id
_entity_poly.type
_entity_poly.pdbx_seq_one_letter_code
_entity_poly.pdbx_strand_id
1 'polypeptide(L)'
;MRTLKISFLIFILPIGVSAQETGWFWQNPLPTGNNLNGVYYLDSITAIAVGNCGTILKTTDGGNYWFHQSLGITKDLRGISFSDPYNGTIVGSEGTILRTTDGGESWFNQVIGSPIDLNSVCFLDENIGTIVGKYGLVI
;
A
#
# COMPACT_ATOMS: atom_id res chain seq x y z
N MET A 1 40.17 -59.73 4.94
CA MET A 1 38.91 -59.11 5.41
C MET A 1 39.16 -57.62 5.57
N ARG A 2 38.67 -56.76 4.66
CA ARG A 2 38.94 -55.31 4.65
C ARG A 2 37.95 -54.59 5.59
N THR A 3 38.46 -53.79 6.53
CA THR A 3 37.64 -52.95 7.43
C THR A 3 37.17 -51.68 6.72
N LEU A 4 35.86 -51.46 6.67
CA LEU A 4 35.22 -50.26 6.12
C LEU A 4 35.25 -49.14 7.18
N LYS A 5 35.83 -47.96 6.85
CA LYS A 5 35.72 -46.76 7.68
C LYS A 5 34.52 -45.94 7.18
N ILE A 6 33.53 -45.73 8.04
CA ILE A 6 32.38 -44.87 7.77
C ILE A 6 32.71 -43.49 8.35
N SER A 7 32.98 -42.51 7.49
CA SER A 7 33.06 -41.10 7.89
C SER A 7 31.65 -40.50 7.87
N PHE A 8 31.20 -39.99 9.00
CA PHE A 8 30.02 -39.13 9.07
C PHE A 8 30.41 -37.71 8.65
N LEU A 9 29.80 -37.22 7.56
CA LEU A 9 29.90 -35.83 7.15
C LEU A 9 28.81 -35.05 7.90
N ILE A 10 29.19 -34.22 8.86
CA ILE A 10 28.25 -33.31 9.52
C ILE A 10 28.07 -32.08 8.61
N PHE A 11 26.88 -31.93 8.02
CA PHE A 11 26.50 -30.72 7.29
C PHE A 11 25.92 -29.72 8.31
N ILE A 12 26.69 -28.68 8.63
CA ILE A 12 26.19 -27.53 9.38
C ILE A 12 25.59 -26.59 8.35
N LEU A 13 24.26 -26.54 8.24
CA LEU A 13 23.60 -25.47 7.50
C LEU A 13 23.85 -24.15 8.24
N PRO A 14 24.27 -23.07 7.57
CA PRO A 14 24.32 -21.78 8.23
C PRO A 14 22.89 -21.42 8.61
N ILE A 15 22.59 -21.40 9.91
CA ILE A 15 21.41 -20.72 10.43
C ILE A 15 21.70 -19.25 10.17
N GLY A 16 21.26 -18.76 9.02
CA GLY A 16 21.20 -17.34 8.74
C GLY A 16 20.17 -16.73 9.68
N VAL A 17 20.59 -16.38 10.90
CA VAL A 17 19.91 -15.32 11.63
C VAL A 17 20.13 -14.09 10.76
N SER A 18 19.15 -13.73 9.93
CA SER A 18 19.16 -12.40 9.34
C SER A 18 19.05 -11.45 10.52
N ALA A 19 20.13 -10.74 10.82
CA ALA A 19 20.02 -9.54 11.62
C ALA A 19 18.94 -8.70 10.94
N GLN A 20 17.88 -8.36 11.66
CA GLN A 20 16.90 -7.40 11.16
C GLN A 20 17.71 -6.15 10.80
N GLU A 21 17.80 -5.84 9.51
CA GLU A 21 18.59 -4.69 9.09
C GLU A 21 17.98 -3.45 9.74
N THR A 22 18.73 -2.85 10.66
CA THR A 22 18.29 -1.66 11.37
C THR A 22 18.49 -0.47 10.47
N GLY A 23 17.42 0.19 10.06
CA GLY A 23 17.47 1.40 9.25
C GLY A 23 16.55 1.33 8.02
N TRP A 24 16.65 2.35 7.19
CA TRP A 24 15.90 2.42 5.94
C TRP A 24 16.59 1.55 4.89
N PHE A 25 15.92 0.49 4.44
CA PHE A 25 16.34 -0.31 3.30
C PHE A 25 15.27 -0.29 2.22
N TRP A 26 15.70 -0.28 0.96
CA TRP A 26 14.78 -0.29 -0.17
C TRP A 26 14.22 -1.70 -0.38
N GLN A 27 12.94 -1.90 -0.09
CA GLN A 27 12.26 -3.20 -0.24
C GLN A 27 12.02 -3.60 -1.70
N ASN A 28 12.10 -2.66 -2.65
CA ASN A 28 11.78 -2.85 -4.08
C ASN A 28 10.61 -3.82 -4.34
N PRO A 29 9.44 -3.61 -3.72
CA PRO A 29 8.34 -4.53 -3.92
C PRO A 29 7.84 -4.42 -5.37
N LEU A 30 7.92 -5.54 -6.10
CA LEU A 30 7.16 -5.69 -7.34
C LEU A 30 5.67 -5.66 -6.99
N PRO A 31 4.79 -4.96 -7.73
CA PRO A 31 4.92 -4.81 -9.17
C PRO A 31 4.32 -3.50 -9.73
N THR A 32 4.99 -2.34 -9.64
CA THR A 32 4.74 -1.24 -10.60
C THR A 32 5.97 -0.34 -10.67
N GLY A 33 6.52 -0.11 -11.87
CA GLY A 33 7.52 0.95 -12.09
C GLY A 33 6.93 2.39 -12.02
N ASN A 34 5.72 2.54 -11.50
CA ASN A 34 5.00 3.80 -11.38
C ASN A 34 5.40 4.52 -10.10
N ASN A 35 5.31 5.85 -10.11
CA ASN A 35 5.49 6.65 -8.89
C ASN A 35 4.36 6.35 -7.90
N LEU A 36 4.73 6.11 -6.64
CA LEU A 36 3.81 6.03 -5.52
C LEU A 36 3.71 7.40 -4.85
N ASN A 37 2.50 7.82 -4.54
CA ASN A 37 2.20 9.17 -4.06
C ASN A 37 1.66 9.19 -2.62
N GLY A 38 1.11 8.07 -2.13
CA GLY A 38 0.56 7.97 -0.78
C GLY A 38 0.62 6.55 -0.23
N VAL A 39 0.66 6.42 1.09
CA VAL A 39 0.60 5.16 1.82
C VAL A 39 -0.15 5.33 3.13
N TYR A 40 -0.92 4.32 3.54
CA TYR A 40 -1.60 4.28 4.82
C TYR A 40 -1.43 2.89 5.45
N TYR A 41 -1.05 2.84 6.72
CA TYR A 41 -1.01 1.60 7.51
C TYR A 41 -2.33 1.44 8.26
N LEU A 42 -3.03 0.32 8.03
CA LEU A 42 -4.27 -0.03 8.75
C LEU A 42 -3.96 -0.62 10.13
N ASP A 43 -2.85 -1.33 10.22
CA ASP A 43 -2.30 -1.92 11.45
C ASP A 43 -0.77 -2.05 11.30
N SER A 44 -0.08 -2.83 12.14
CA SER A 44 1.39 -2.96 12.08
C SER A 44 1.92 -3.77 10.89
N ILE A 45 1.08 -4.54 10.18
CA ILE A 45 1.47 -5.44 9.08
C ILE A 45 0.70 -5.18 7.79
N THR A 46 -0.45 -4.51 7.86
CA THR A 46 -1.32 -4.22 6.71
C THR A 46 -1.17 -2.77 6.29
N ALA A 47 -0.81 -2.53 5.04
CA ALA A 47 -0.73 -1.19 4.47
C ALA A 47 -1.21 -1.15 3.02
N ILE A 48 -1.64 0.03 2.58
CA ILE A 48 -2.07 0.29 1.22
C ILE A 48 -1.27 1.48 0.68
N ALA A 49 -0.66 1.32 -0.48
CA ALA A 49 0.04 2.37 -1.21
C ALA A 49 -0.70 2.68 -2.51
N VAL A 50 -0.71 3.95 -2.90
CA VAL A 50 -1.39 4.43 -4.11
C VAL A 50 -0.44 5.26 -4.97
N GLY A 51 -0.66 5.28 -6.28
CA GLY A 51 0.26 5.93 -7.20
C GLY A 51 -0.33 6.30 -8.55
N ASN A 52 0.58 6.62 -9.48
CA ASN A 52 0.25 7.00 -10.84
C ASN A 52 -0.44 5.86 -11.60
N CYS A 53 -1.15 6.22 -12.68
CA CYS A 53 -1.81 5.24 -13.56
C CYS A 53 -2.79 4.30 -12.81
N GLY A 54 -3.45 4.78 -11.75
CA GLY A 54 -4.40 4.00 -10.95
C GLY A 54 -3.78 2.91 -10.08
N THR A 55 -2.47 2.98 -9.82
CA THR A 55 -1.78 1.98 -8.98
C THR A 55 -2.34 1.97 -7.57
N ILE A 56 -2.80 0.79 -7.13
CA ILE A 56 -3.13 0.48 -5.74
C ILE A 56 -2.38 -0.80 -5.38
N LEU A 57 -1.59 -0.74 -4.32
CA LEU A 57 -0.82 -1.85 -3.78
C LEU A 57 -1.28 -2.11 -2.35
N LYS A 58 -1.42 -3.38 -1.96
CA LYS A 58 -1.71 -3.77 -0.57
C LYS A 58 -0.69 -4.79 -0.08
N THR A 59 -0.20 -4.60 1.13
CA THR A 59 0.60 -5.58 1.87
C THR A 59 -0.19 -6.06 3.10
N THR A 60 0.08 -7.28 3.53
CA THR A 60 -0.44 -7.89 4.77
C THR A 60 0.67 -8.54 5.60
N ASP A 61 1.94 -8.29 5.24
CA ASP A 61 3.12 -8.90 5.84
C ASP A 61 4.19 -7.87 6.24
N GLY A 62 3.78 -6.62 6.50
CA GLY A 62 4.67 -5.55 6.94
C GLY A 62 5.51 -4.94 5.81
N GLY A 63 5.01 -4.99 4.57
CA GLY A 63 5.67 -4.44 3.39
C GLY A 63 6.67 -5.36 2.72
N ASN A 64 6.82 -6.61 3.20
CA ASN A 64 7.73 -7.59 2.57
C ASN A 64 7.24 -7.99 1.17
N TYR A 65 5.92 -8.08 0.99
CA TYR A 65 5.27 -8.33 -0.29
C TYR A 65 4.06 -7.41 -0.51
N TRP A 66 3.86 -6.97 -1.75
CA TRP A 66 2.76 -6.09 -2.14
C TRP A 66 1.97 -6.67 -3.31
N PHE A 67 0.65 -6.75 -3.16
CA PHE A 67 -0.28 -7.19 -4.19
C PHE A 67 -0.86 -5.99 -4.92
N HIS A 68 -0.79 -6.00 -6.26
CA HIS A 68 -1.41 -4.96 -7.08
C HIS A 68 -2.91 -5.23 -7.29
N GLN A 69 -3.74 -4.26 -6.91
CA GLN A 69 -5.19 -4.30 -7.09
C GLN A 69 -5.55 -3.55 -8.37
N SER A 70 -5.85 -4.29 -9.45
CA SER A 70 -6.26 -3.69 -10.72
C SER A 70 -7.76 -3.44 -10.77
N LEU A 71 -8.15 -2.17 -10.83
CA LEU A 71 -9.56 -1.74 -10.86
C LEU A 71 -9.97 -1.08 -12.18
N GLY A 72 -9.09 -1.07 -13.19
CA GLY A 72 -9.32 -0.36 -14.46
C GLY A 72 -9.28 1.17 -14.34
N ILE A 73 -8.87 1.71 -13.19
CA ILE A 73 -8.59 3.13 -13.00
C ILE A 73 -7.26 3.46 -13.66
N THR A 74 -7.20 4.55 -14.42
CA THR A 74 -5.97 5.03 -15.10
C THR A 74 -5.53 6.40 -14.63
N LYS A 75 -6.30 7.03 -13.72
CA LYS A 75 -6.01 8.34 -13.16
C LYS A 75 -4.97 8.23 -12.06
N ASP A 76 -4.15 9.27 -11.90
CA ASP A 76 -3.17 9.31 -10.81
C ASP A 76 -3.88 9.44 -9.46
N LEU A 77 -3.52 8.54 -8.55
CA LEU A 77 -4.00 8.53 -7.17
C LEU A 77 -2.94 9.23 -6.31
N ARG A 78 -3.36 10.20 -5.49
CA ARG A 78 -2.45 11.14 -4.83
C ARG A 78 -2.51 11.10 -3.31
N GLY A 79 -3.68 10.79 -2.74
CA GLY A 79 -3.85 10.72 -1.29
C GLY A 79 -4.68 9.52 -0.89
N ILE A 80 -4.42 8.99 0.30
CA ILE A 80 -5.16 7.89 0.91
C ILE A 80 -5.25 8.13 2.42
N SER A 81 -6.45 7.95 2.98
CA SER A 81 -6.68 8.03 4.43
C SER A 81 -7.85 7.15 4.81
N PHE A 82 -7.79 6.59 6.01
CA PHE A 82 -8.87 5.83 6.62
C PHE A 82 -9.39 6.56 7.85
N SER A 83 -10.69 6.46 8.10
CA SER A 83 -11.33 6.92 9.34
C SER A 83 -11.32 5.83 10.43
N ASP A 84 -11.30 4.58 10.01
CA ASP A 84 -11.21 3.37 10.82
C ASP A 84 -10.61 2.23 9.96
N PRO A 85 -10.31 1.04 10.52
CA PRO A 85 -9.67 -0.03 9.75
C PRO A 85 -10.43 -0.55 8.52
N TYR A 86 -11.72 -0.23 8.36
CA TYR A 86 -12.58 -0.69 7.27
C TYR A 86 -12.93 0.41 6.28
N ASN A 87 -13.09 1.65 6.74
CA ASN A 87 -13.57 2.76 5.92
C ASN A 87 -12.42 3.68 5.50
N GLY A 88 -12.18 3.73 4.18
CA GLY A 88 -11.08 4.50 3.60
C GLY A 88 -11.45 5.23 2.32
N THR A 89 -10.70 6.31 2.05
CA THR A 89 -10.84 7.11 0.84
C THR A 89 -9.50 7.30 0.17
N ILE A 90 -9.48 7.14 -1.16
CA ILE A 90 -8.39 7.55 -2.04
C ILE A 90 -8.87 8.74 -2.87
N VAL A 91 -8.00 9.72 -3.09
CA VAL A 91 -8.28 10.89 -3.94
C VAL A 91 -7.22 11.04 -5.02
N GLY A 92 -7.57 11.66 -6.15
CA GLY A 92 -6.65 11.78 -7.28
C GLY A 92 -7.05 12.80 -8.35
N SER A 93 -6.47 12.62 -9.54
CA SER A 93 -6.71 13.46 -10.71
C SER A 93 -8.16 13.44 -11.16
N GLU A 94 -8.60 14.52 -11.82
CA GLU A 94 -9.93 14.66 -12.42
C GLU A 94 -11.09 14.41 -11.44
N GLY A 95 -10.92 14.81 -10.18
CA GLY A 95 -11.94 14.61 -9.14
C GLY A 95 -12.12 13.15 -8.72
N THR A 96 -11.17 12.27 -9.02
CA THR A 96 -11.25 10.84 -8.64
C THR A 96 -11.34 10.71 -7.12
N ILE A 97 -12.40 10.06 -6.64
CA ILE A 97 -12.55 9.62 -5.27
C ILE A 97 -12.92 8.15 -5.28
N LEU A 98 -12.12 7.31 -4.62
CA LEU A 98 -12.45 5.90 -4.41
C LEU A 98 -12.73 5.69 -2.93
N ARG A 99 -13.79 4.95 -2.60
CA ARG A 99 -14.14 4.59 -1.22
C ARG A 99 -14.13 3.08 -1.03
N THR A 100 -13.60 2.64 0.09
CA THR A 100 -13.73 1.27 0.60
C THR A 100 -14.51 1.27 1.91
N THR A 101 -15.19 0.16 2.19
CA THR A 101 -15.84 -0.14 3.47
C THR A 101 -15.45 -1.53 3.99
N ASP A 102 -14.41 -2.13 3.40
CA ASP A 102 -13.92 -3.49 3.70
C ASP A 102 -12.40 -3.53 3.91
N GLY A 103 -11.80 -2.40 4.30
CA GLY A 103 -10.35 -2.33 4.57
C GLY A 103 -9.51 -2.37 3.30
N GLY A 104 -10.06 -1.89 2.19
CA GLY A 104 -9.39 -1.82 0.90
C GLY A 104 -9.27 -3.18 0.21
N GLU A 105 -10.15 -4.14 0.49
CA GLU A 105 -10.30 -5.34 -0.34
C GLU A 105 -11.01 -4.98 -1.67
N SER A 106 -11.97 -4.06 -1.60
CA SER A 106 -12.65 -3.49 -2.76
C SER A 106 -12.78 -1.96 -2.65
N TRP A 107 -12.88 -1.31 -3.82
CA TRP A 107 -12.97 0.14 -3.92
C TRP A 107 -14.04 0.55 -4.93
N PHE A 108 -14.81 1.57 -4.58
CA PHE A 108 -15.93 2.07 -5.38
C PHE A 108 -15.73 3.55 -5.69
N ASN A 109 -15.83 3.92 -6.97
CA ASN A 109 -15.72 5.30 -7.40
C ASN A 109 -16.91 6.14 -6.87
N GLN A 110 -16.62 7.29 -6.30
CA GLN A 110 -17.60 8.28 -5.87
C GLN A 110 -17.57 9.44 -6.87
N VAL A 111 -18.72 9.72 -7.49
CA VAL A 111 -18.83 10.81 -8.46
C VAL A 111 -19.14 12.10 -7.72
N ILE A 112 -18.19 13.01 -7.68
CA ILE A 112 -18.41 14.42 -7.35
C ILE A 112 -18.40 15.23 -8.64
N GLY A 113 -19.39 16.11 -8.80
CA GLY A 113 -19.66 16.86 -10.03
C GLY A 113 -18.61 17.90 -10.45
N SER A 114 -17.35 17.77 -10.01
CA SER A 114 -16.25 18.68 -10.31
C SER A 114 -14.99 17.89 -10.68
N PRO A 115 -14.47 18.02 -11.91
CA PRO A 115 -13.27 17.31 -12.37
C PRO A 115 -11.98 17.96 -11.86
N ILE A 116 -12.01 18.65 -10.71
CA ILE A 116 -10.84 19.30 -10.15
C ILE A 116 -9.94 18.26 -9.51
N ASP A 117 -8.65 18.33 -9.83
CA ASP A 117 -7.63 17.50 -9.21
C ASP A 117 -7.62 17.64 -7.68
N LEU A 118 -7.73 16.50 -7.01
CA LEU A 118 -7.59 16.35 -5.58
C LEU A 118 -6.15 15.94 -5.27
N ASN A 119 -5.59 16.50 -4.20
CA ASN A 119 -4.17 16.34 -3.85
C ASN A 119 -3.98 15.51 -2.58
N SER A 120 -4.85 15.69 -1.58
CA SER A 120 -4.71 14.97 -0.30
C SER A 120 -6.07 14.81 0.37
N VAL A 121 -6.16 13.80 1.24
CA VAL A 121 -7.31 13.49 2.08
C VAL A 121 -6.79 13.14 3.47
N CYS A 122 -7.52 13.56 4.50
CA CYS A 122 -7.23 13.24 5.89
C CYS A 122 -8.55 12.99 6.62
N PHE A 123 -8.62 11.94 7.42
CA PHE A 123 -9.70 11.73 8.38
C PHE A 123 -9.16 11.91 9.80
N LEU A 124 -9.90 12.66 10.62
CA LEU A 124 -9.69 12.71 12.06
C LEU A 124 -10.42 11.52 12.72
N ASP A 125 -11.64 11.24 12.25
CA ASP A 125 -12.50 10.15 12.70
C ASP A 125 -13.54 9.81 11.60
N GLU A 126 -14.50 8.95 11.93
CA GLU A 126 -15.58 8.49 11.03
C GLU A 126 -16.53 9.61 10.56
N ASN A 127 -16.57 10.74 11.28
CA ASN A 127 -17.47 11.85 11.03
C ASN A 127 -16.75 13.09 10.47
N ILE A 128 -15.43 13.19 10.67
CA ILE A 128 -14.64 14.37 10.33
C ILE A 128 -13.50 13.98 9.38
N GLY A 129 -13.61 14.46 8.14
CA GLY A 129 -12.55 14.36 7.14
C GLY A 129 -12.42 15.65 6.33
N THR A 130 -11.29 15.79 5.64
CA THR A 130 -11.01 16.95 4.78
C THR A 130 -10.25 16.49 3.55
N ILE A 131 -10.69 16.96 2.38
CA ILE A 131 -10.03 16.80 1.10
C ILE A 131 -9.56 18.16 0.62
N VAL A 132 -8.33 18.24 0.13
CA VAL A 132 -7.79 19.45 -0.49
C VAL A 132 -7.40 19.20 -1.94
N GLY A 133 -7.58 20.20 -2.80
CA GLY A 133 -7.34 20.09 -4.24
C GLY A 133 -6.74 21.33 -4.87
N LYS A 134 -6.68 21.35 -6.21
CA LYS A 134 -6.23 22.53 -6.97
C LYS A 134 -7.15 23.73 -6.74
N TYR A 135 -6.62 24.92 -7.02
CA TYR A 135 -7.34 26.20 -6.95
C TYR A 135 -7.91 26.55 -5.57
N GLY A 136 -7.33 26.00 -4.49
CA GLY A 136 -7.77 26.24 -3.13
C GLY A 136 -9.04 25.46 -2.75
N LEU A 137 -9.40 24.42 -3.50
CA LEU A 137 -10.52 23.54 -3.17
C LEU A 137 -10.29 22.88 -1.80
N VAL A 138 -11.28 22.99 -0.93
CA VAL A 138 -11.39 22.28 0.35
C VAL A 138 -12.80 21.71 0.43
N ILE A 139 -12.92 20.41 0.73
CA ILE A 139 -14.18 19.66 0.88
C ILE A 139 -14.15 18.92 2.21
#